data_AF-A0A0G0L4H7-F1
#
_entry.id   AF-A0A0G0L4H7-F1
#
_cell.length_a   1.000
_cell.length_b   1.000
_cell.length_c   1.000
_cell.angle_alpha   90.00
_cell.angle_beta   90.00
_cell.angle_gamma   90.00
#
_symmetry.space_group_name_H-M   'P 1'
#
loop_
_entity.id
_entity.type
_entity.pdbx_description
1 polymer ?
#
loop_
_entity_poly.entity_id
_entity_poly.type
_entity_poly.pdbx_seq_one_letter_code
_entity_poly.pdbx_strand_id
1 'polypeptide(L)'
;MTSRRYPIGDEEKFNRFIVEEYLKCGSVDEAYRKNNHDLPVSYANFQRILDRFGVVKAVGPNNKFSEAVDFLAHMVKDNIAFEKLYKKLPPSYRTSAVTLYRVLAYVKEGITRRIGCALIITPFNDLRKVLIAKDISTPNIEFGKYYGSYTIPMGYAKKGSSRSENVRRILQQEVFTNLVVDKKLPEFFLKDEMCPFMYLDVADVRVSVYSLQLPPEFSSTDKFSSYKLRDYEFVDSESLLSGKYNEDLLRAGVKESVKGYIRHLDLLKRKLSVNPLQEKSILNKELATVTIDVET
;
A
#
# COMPACT_ATOMS: atom_id res chain seq x y z
N MET A 1 16.88 -10.89 35.75
CA MET A 1 16.33 -11.91 34.83
C MET A 1 15.51 -11.21 33.77
N THR A 2 16.06 -10.98 32.58
CA THR A 2 15.32 -10.43 31.44
C THR A 2 14.29 -11.47 30.98
N SER A 3 12.99 -11.14 31.06
CA SER A 3 11.95 -12.00 30.49
C SER A 3 12.23 -12.16 29.01
N ARG A 4 12.42 -13.40 28.56
CA ARG A 4 12.74 -13.69 27.16
C ARG A 4 11.51 -13.35 26.30
N ARG A 5 11.71 -12.57 25.23
CA ARG A 5 10.64 -11.99 24.39
C ARG A 5 10.14 -12.90 23.27
N TYR A 6 10.59 -14.15 23.20
CA TYR A 6 10.26 -15.08 22.12
C TYR A 6 10.00 -16.51 22.64
N PRO A 7 9.19 -17.33 21.93
CA PRO A 7 8.94 -18.73 22.29
C PRO A 7 10.22 -19.58 22.27
N ILE A 8 10.33 -20.56 23.18
CA ILE A 8 11.48 -21.47 23.30
C ILE A 8 10.96 -22.91 23.37
N GLY A 9 11.69 -23.84 22.73
CA GLY A 9 11.38 -25.27 22.78
C GLY A 9 10.28 -25.73 21.82
N ASP A 10 9.81 -24.83 20.94
CA ASP A 10 8.78 -25.12 19.94
C ASP A 10 9.12 -24.34 18.65
N GLU A 11 9.62 -25.05 17.64
CA GLU A 11 10.03 -24.45 16.35
C GLU A 11 8.84 -23.82 15.64
N GLU A 12 7.65 -24.41 15.75
CA GLU A 12 6.47 -23.90 15.06
C GLU A 12 6.03 -22.56 15.66
N LYS A 13 5.88 -22.49 16.99
CA LYS A 13 5.54 -21.23 17.67
C LYS A 13 6.59 -20.15 17.43
N PHE A 14 7.86 -20.53 17.42
CA PHE A 14 8.94 -19.60 17.11
C PHE A 14 8.86 -19.08 15.67
N ASN A 15 8.63 -19.96 14.69
CA ASN A 15 8.45 -19.54 13.30
C ASN A 15 7.25 -18.61 13.10
N ARG A 16 6.12 -18.89 13.78
CA ARG A 16 4.95 -17.99 13.79
C ARG A 16 5.28 -16.62 14.38
N PHE A 17 6.01 -16.58 15.49
CA PHE A 17 6.50 -15.33 16.09
C PHE A 17 7.36 -14.51 15.11
N ILE A 18 8.27 -15.16 14.37
CA ILE A 18 9.11 -14.49 13.37
C ILE A 18 8.27 -13.89 12.24
N VAL A 19 7.27 -14.62 11.74
CA VAL A 19 6.34 -14.13 10.71
C VAL A 19 5.50 -12.97 11.23
N GLU A 20 5.00 -13.07 12.46
CA GLU A 20 4.28 -11.99 13.13
C GLU A 20 5.13 -10.72 13.29
N GLU A 21 6.37 -10.83 13.77
CA GLU A 21 7.26 -9.68 13.90
C GLU A 21 7.54 -9.01 12.56
N TYR A 22 7.69 -9.80 11.50
CA TYR A 22 7.82 -9.27 10.15
C TYR A 22 6.56 -8.52 9.69
N LEU A 23 5.36 -9.09 9.88
CA LEU A 23 4.11 -8.46 9.45
C LEU A 23 3.81 -7.17 10.25
N LYS A 24 4.24 -7.10 11.52
CA LYS A 24 4.20 -5.87 12.33
C LYS A 24 5.16 -4.80 11.81
N CYS A 25 6.40 -5.17 11.52
CA CYS A 25 7.47 -4.22 11.22
C CYS A 25 7.58 -3.84 9.74
N GLY A 26 7.06 -4.68 8.84
CA GLY A 26 7.09 -4.46 7.40
C GLY A 26 8.44 -4.73 6.73
N SER A 27 9.52 -5.00 7.48
CA SER A 27 10.79 -5.46 6.92
C SER A 27 11.55 -6.32 7.94
N VAL A 28 12.52 -7.09 7.45
CA VAL A 28 13.41 -7.88 8.32
C VAL A 28 14.31 -6.97 9.15
N ASP A 29 14.88 -5.92 8.55
CA ASP A 29 15.76 -4.98 9.25
C ASP A 29 15.06 -4.28 10.42
N GLU A 30 13.81 -3.84 10.21
CA GLU A 30 12.99 -3.24 11.28
C GLU A 30 12.66 -4.27 12.37
N ALA A 31 12.38 -5.53 12.00
CA ALA A 31 12.12 -6.58 12.98
C ALA A 31 13.35 -6.86 13.86
N TYR A 32 14.56 -6.89 13.30
CA TYR A 32 15.79 -6.97 14.10
C TYR A 32 15.96 -5.74 14.98
N ARG A 33 15.81 -4.54 14.43
CA ARG A 33 16.03 -3.29 15.19
C ARG A 33 15.08 -3.17 16.38
N LYS A 34 13.79 -3.47 16.18
CA LYS A 34 12.77 -3.46 17.24
C LYS A 34 13.09 -4.48 18.36
N ASN A 35 13.77 -5.56 18.01
CA ASN A 35 14.22 -6.59 18.94
C ASN A 35 15.69 -6.42 19.35
N ASN A 36 16.25 -5.20 19.26
CA ASN A 36 17.63 -4.88 19.65
C ASN A 36 18.71 -5.76 19.02
N HIS A 37 18.44 -6.31 17.83
CA HIS A 37 19.28 -7.29 17.14
C HIS A 37 19.46 -8.63 17.90
N ASP A 38 18.61 -8.93 18.88
CA ASP A 38 18.68 -10.12 19.76
C ASP A 38 17.81 -11.29 19.30
N LEU A 39 17.35 -11.29 18.04
CA LEU A 39 16.57 -12.41 17.51
C LEU A 39 17.48 -13.64 17.31
N PRO A 40 17.12 -14.84 17.82
CA PRO A 40 17.96 -16.03 17.77
C PRO A 40 17.89 -16.74 16.40
N VAL A 41 17.88 -15.96 15.33
CA VAL A 41 17.93 -16.43 13.94
C VAL A 41 18.91 -15.58 13.17
N SER A 42 19.47 -16.12 12.09
CA SER A 42 20.21 -15.32 11.12
C SER A 42 19.25 -14.63 10.15
N TYR A 43 19.70 -13.57 9.49
CA TYR A 43 18.94 -12.90 8.43
C TYR A 43 18.49 -13.88 7.34
N ALA A 44 19.37 -14.78 6.92
CA ALA A 44 19.06 -15.80 5.90
C ALA A 44 17.98 -16.77 6.39
N ASN A 45 18.05 -17.23 7.64
CA ASN A 45 17.02 -18.12 8.19
C ASN A 45 15.69 -17.40 8.39
N PHE A 46 15.69 -16.12 8.79
CA PHE A 46 14.49 -15.30 8.84
C PHE A 46 13.79 -15.29 7.46
N GLN A 47 14.54 -15.00 6.40
CA GLN A 47 13.99 -14.99 5.02
C GLN A 47 13.43 -16.36 4.62
N ARG A 48 14.14 -17.45 4.93
CA ARG A 48 13.66 -18.82 4.66
C ARG A 48 12.36 -19.16 5.40
N ILE A 49 12.19 -18.68 6.64
CA ILE A 49 10.95 -18.85 7.41
C ILE A 49 9.80 -18.13 6.70
N LEU A 50 10.00 -16.87 6.28
CA LEU A 50 9.00 -16.12 5.52
C LEU A 50 8.60 -16.84 4.22
N ASP A 51 9.59 -17.34 3.48
CA ASP A 51 9.36 -18.06 2.22
C ASP A 51 8.57 -19.37 2.46
N ARG A 52 8.88 -20.11 3.55
CA ARG A 52 8.15 -21.33 3.95
C ARG A 52 6.67 -21.05 4.32
N PHE A 53 6.37 -19.87 4.84
CA PHE A 53 5.01 -19.40 5.11
C PHE A 53 4.36 -18.76 3.88
N GLY A 54 5.08 -18.66 2.75
CA GLY A 54 4.60 -18.04 1.52
C GLY A 54 4.34 -16.54 1.68
N VAL A 55 5.07 -15.85 2.56
CA VAL A 55 4.91 -14.42 2.79
C VAL A 55 5.50 -13.63 1.62
N VAL A 56 4.67 -12.83 0.97
CA VAL A 56 5.12 -11.89 -0.06
C VAL A 56 5.71 -10.67 0.62
N LYS A 57 7.01 -10.47 0.42
CA LYS A 57 7.78 -9.44 1.10
C LYS A 57 7.25 -8.05 0.73
N ALA A 58 7.24 -7.15 1.71
CA ALA A 58 6.70 -5.81 1.58
C ALA A 58 7.62 -4.98 0.70
N VAL A 59 7.03 -3.95 0.09
CA VAL A 59 7.76 -2.95 -0.67
C VAL A 59 7.48 -1.63 0.00
N GLY A 60 8.55 -0.91 0.34
CA GLY A 60 8.46 0.45 0.86
C GLY A 60 9.23 1.39 -0.06
N PRO A 61 8.82 2.67 -0.13
CA PRO A 61 9.65 3.67 -0.78
C PRO A 61 10.89 3.94 0.09
N ASN A 62 12.08 3.77 -0.49
CA ASN A 62 13.35 4.06 0.20
C ASN A 62 13.68 5.57 0.23
N ASN A 63 12.81 6.42 -0.32
CA ASN A 63 13.08 7.84 -0.58
C ASN A 63 11.82 8.66 -0.28
N LYS A 64 11.97 9.85 0.29
CA LYS A 64 10.85 10.79 0.49
C LYS A 64 10.48 11.44 -0.85
N PHE A 65 9.17 11.64 -1.08
CA PHE A 65 8.72 12.27 -2.31
C PHE A 65 8.89 13.79 -2.21
N SER A 66 8.60 14.38 -1.04
CA SER A 66 8.92 15.78 -0.69
C SER A 66 10.34 16.18 -1.04
N GLU A 67 11.35 15.42 -0.61
CA GLU A 67 12.77 15.71 -0.90
C GLU A 67 13.02 15.91 -2.40
N ALA A 68 12.39 15.10 -3.25
CA ALA A 68 12.56 15.20 -4.70
C ALA A 68 11.78 16.39 -5.29
N VAL A 69 10.58 16.68 -4.77
CA VAL A 69 9.77 17.84 -5.19
C VAL A 69 10.48 19.14 -4.80
N ASP A 70 10.92 19.27 -3.56
CA ASP A 70 11.64 20.44 -3.05
C ASP A 70 12.91 20.72 -3.85
N PHE A 71 13.68 19.66 -4.14
CA PHE A 71 14.88 19.78 -4.96
C PHE A 71 14.58 20.32 -6.36
N LEU A 72 13.55 19.79 -7.02
CA LEU A 72 13.16 20.22 -8.35
C LEU A 72 12.58 21.64 -8.35
N ALA A 73 11.82 22.01 -7.31
CA ALA A 73 11.29 23.36 -7.14
C ALA A 73 12.42 24.39 -7.01
N HIS A 74 13.43 24.12 -6.17
CA HIS A 74 14.62 24.97 -6.03
C HIS A 74 15.44 25.05 -7.32
N MET A 75 15.57 23.94 -8.04
CA MET A 75 16.28 23.94 -9.33
C MET A 75 15.65 24.91 -10.34
N VAL A 76 14.31 24.96 -10.39
CA VAL A 76 13.54 25.87 -11.26
C VAL A 76 13.56 27.30 -10.74
N LYS A 77 13.26 27.51 -9.45
CA LYS A 77 13.16 28.84 -8.82
C LYS A 77 14.50 29.58 -8.86
N ASP A 78 15.56 28.91 -8.44
CA ASP A 78 16.87 29.53 -8.27
C ASP A 78 17.68 29.50 -9.58
N ASN A 79 17.15 28.83 -10.61
CA ASN A 79 17.80 28.60 -11.91
C ASN A 79 19.25 28.06 -11.74
N ILE A 80 19.42 27.11 -10.83
CA ILE A 80 20.73 26.52 -10.49
C ILE A 80 20.87 25.18 -11.20
N ALA A 81 22.04 24.94 -11.81
CA ALA A 81 22.38 23.63 -12.37
C ALA A 81 22.27 22.50 -11.32
N PHE A 82 21.75 21.36 -11.73
CA PHE A 82 21.45 20.21 -10.86
C PHE A 82 22.60 19.86 -9.90
N GLU A 83 23.82 19.72 -10.42
CA GLU A 83 25.01 19.30 -9.68
C GLU A 83 25.42 20.36 -8.66
N LYS A 84 25.22 21.64 -8.99
CA LYS A 84 25.52 22.77 -8.11
C LYS A 84 24.51 22.86 -6.97
N LEU A 85 23.24 22.56 -7.22
CA LEU A 85 22.22 22.49 -6.18
C LEU A 85 22.44 21.27 -5.28
N TYR A 86 22.70 20.09 -5.85
CA TYR A 86 22.91 18.86 -5.09
C TYR A 86 24.09 18.93 -4.12
N LYS A 87 25.19 19.58 -4.52
CA LYS A 87 26.36 19.81 -3.65
C LYS A 87 26.07 20.72 -2.45
N LYS A 88 25.00 21.52 -2.50
CA LYS A 88 24.59 22.43 -1.42
C LYS A 88 23.60 21.79 -0.44
N LEU A 89 23.14 20.56 -0.70
CA LEU A 89 22.17 19.91 0.15
C LEU A 89 22.78 19.51 1.50
N PRO A 90 21.98 19.58 2.58
CA PRO A 90 22.46 19.19 3.90
C PRO A 90 22.73 17.68 3.97
N PRO A 91 23.62 17.22 4.88
CA PRO A 91 23.86 15.79 5.10
C PRO A 91 22.61 14.99 5.52
N SER A 92 21.56 15.66 5.99
CA SER A 92 20.27 15.06 6.33
C SER A 92 19.45 14.62 5.11
N TYR A 93 19.78 15.12 3.91
CA TYR A 93 19.09 14.79 2.67
C TYR A 93 19.45 13.36 2.23
N ARG A 94 18.45 12.48 2.15
CA ARG A 94 18.69 11.04 1.94
C ARG A 94 18.62 10.60 0.48
N THR A 95 17.95 11.38 -0.38
CA THR A 95 17.75 11.00 -1.77
C THR A 95 19.03 11.18 -2.59
N SER A 96 19.48 10.11 -3.27
CA SER A 96 20.69 10.16 -4.10
C SER A 96 20.51 10.95 -5.39
N ALA A 97 21.58 11.56 -5.89
CA ALA A 97 21.62 12.25 -7.19
C ALA A 97 21.07 11.37 -8.34
N VAL A 98 21.46 10.10 -8.38
CA VAL A 98 20.94 9.12 -9.36
C VAL A 98 19.42 8.99 -9.27
N THR A 99 18.88 8.97 -8.05
CA THR A 99 17.43 8.91 -7.85
C THR A 99 16.75 10.19 -8.32
N LEU A 100 17.34 11.35 -8.05
CA LEU A 100 16.84 12.64 -8.49
C LEU A 100 16.84 12.80 -10.01
N TYR A 101 17.90 12.43 -10.71
CA TYR A 101 17.91 12.42 -12.19
C TYR A 101 16.82 11.52 -12.75
N ARG A 102 16.62 10.35 -12.15
CA ARG A 102 15.56 9.43 -12.55
C ARG A 102 14.17 10.04 -12.32
N VAL A 103 13.95 10.74 -11.21
CA VAL A 103 12.70 11.47 -10.98
C VAL A 103 12.51 12.57 -12.02
N LEU A 104 13.55 13.36 -12.29
CA LEU A 104 13.53 14.41 -13.32
C LEU A 104 13.18 13.85 -14.71
N ALA A 105 13.77 12.71 -15.09
CA ALA A 105 13.45 12.04 -16.35
C ALA A 105 11.98 11.62 -16.41
N TYR A 106 11.46 10.99 -15.35
CA TYR A 106 10.05 10.60 -15.28
C TYR A 106 9.09 11.79 -15.30
N VAL A 107 9.45 12.90 -14.65
CA VAL A 107 8.67 14.15 -14.70
C VAL A 107 8.63 14.69 -16.14
N LYS A 108 9.78 14.71 -16.84
CA LYS A 108 9.85 15.14 -18.25
C LYS A 108 9.01 14.25 -19.18
N GLU A 109 8.96 12.96 -18.91
CA GLU A 109 8.20 11.99 -19.70
C GLU A 109 6.72 11.87 -19.26
N GLY A 110 6.33 12.51 -18.15
CA GLY A 110 4.99 12.40 -17.58
C GLY A 110 4.64 11.01 -17.04
N ILE A 111 5.64 10.22 -16.64
CA ILE A 111 5.49 8.83 -16.19
C ILE A 111 5.53 8.72 -14.66
N THR A 112 4.71 7.85 -14.10
CA THR A 112 4.75 7.50 -12.67
C THR A 112 5.86 6.49 -12.38
N ARG A 113 6.66 6.78 -11.35
CA ARG A 113 7.82 5.95 -10.99
C ARG A 113 7.42 4.70 -10.21
N ARG A 114 6.52 4.88 -9.25
CA ARG A 114 6.15 3.85 -8.27
C ARG A 114 4.90 3.14 -8.73
N ILE A 115 4.73 1.93 -8.24
CA ILE A 115 3.50 1.17 -8.49
C ILE A 115 2.86 0.76 -7.17
N GLY A 116 1.53 0.72 -7.17
CA GLY A 116 0.70 0.29 -6.06
C GLY A 116 -0.31 -0.77 -6.46
N CYS A 117 -0.92 -1.38 -5.47
CA CYS A 117 -2.01 -2.33 -5.62
C CYS A 117 -3.11 -1.98 -4.61
N ALA A 118 -4.36 -1.94 -5.07
CA ALA A 118 -5.52 -1.73 -4.23
C ALA A 118 -6.59 -2.79 -4.55
N LEU A 119 -7.35 -3.20 -3.53
CA LEU A 119 -8.38 -4.22 -3.64
C LEU A 119 -9.73 -3.65 -3.24
N ILE A 120 -10.70 -3.73 -4.15
CA ILE A 120 -12.12 -3.61 -3.82
C ILE A 120 -12.60 -5.00 -3.45
N ILE A 121 -12.79 -5.23 -2.15
CA ILE A 121 -13.23 -6.52 -1.62
C ILE A 121 -14.72 -6.45 -1.29
N THR A 122 -15.50 -7.39 -1.80
CA THR A 122 -16.95 -7.47 -1.55
C THR A 122 -17.32 -8.79 -0.88
N PRO A 123 -18.39 -8.84 -0.07
CA PRO A 123 -18.87 -10.11 0.47
C PRO A 123 -19.51 -10.96 -0.63
N PHE A 124 -19.66 -12.26 -0.35
CA PHE A 124 -20.26 -13.23 -1.28
C PHE A 124 -21.65 -12.83 -1.77
N ASN A 125 -22.48 -12.26 -0.88
CA ASN A 125 -23.90 -12.05 -1.14
C ASN A 125 -24.27 -10.65 -1.65
N ASP A 126 -23.35 -9.68 -1.65
CA ASP A 126 -23.68 -8.30 -2.02
C ASP A 126 -22.48 -7.57 -2.66
N LEU A 127 -22.49 -7.46 -3.99
CA LEU A 127 -21.46 -6.75 -4.75
C LEU A 127 -21.47 -5.23 -4.57
N ARG A 128 -22.52 -4.65 -3.97
CA ARG A 128 -22.59 -3.20 -3.69
C ARG A 128 -21.84 -2.83 -2.42
N LYS A 129 -21.57 -3.79 -1.54
CA LYS A 129 -20.82 -3.53 -0.33
C LYS A 129 -19.32 -3.72 -0.55
N VAL A 130 -18.54 -2.79 -0.03
CA VAL A 130 -17.09 -2.78 -0.13
C VAL A 130 -16.50 -2.83 1.28
N LEU A 131 -15.46 -3.63 1.47
CA LEU A 131 -14.70 -3.70 2.71
C LEU A 131 -13.90 -2.42 2.89
N ILE A 132 -14.11 -1.76 4.02
CA ILE A 132 -13.27 -0.66 4.48
C ILE A 132 -12.77 -0.92 5.89
N ALA A 133 -11.72 -0.21 6.28
CA ALA A 133 -11.14 -0.26 7.62
C ALA A 133 -10.41 1.06 7.92
N LYS A 134 -10.11 1.32 9.19
CA LYS A 134 -9.28 2.46 9.61
C LYS A 134 -7.79 2.11 9.50
N ASP A 135 -7.02 2.97 8.83
CA ASP A 135 -5.58 2.86 8.71
C ASP A 135 -4.88 3.41 9.96
N ILE A 136 -4.31 2.52 10.77
CA ILE A 136 -3.56 2.85 12.00
C ILE A 136 -2.05 2.78 11.79
N SER A 137 -1.59 2.63 10.54
CA SER A 137 -0.16 2.58 10.25
C SER A 137 0.44 3.98 10.18
N THR A 138 1.77 4.08 10.13
CA THR A 138 2.49 5.36 10.11
C THR A 138 1.93 6.28 9.01
N PRO A 139 1.52 7.53 9.35
CA PRO A 139 1.01 8.49 8.39
C PRO A 139 1.99 8.80 7.27
N ASN A 140 1.44 9.11 6.10
CA ASN A 140 2.20 9.60 4.96
C ASN A 140 1.39 10.66 4.21
N ILE A 141 1.45 11.87 4.75
CA ILE A 141 0.62 13.01 4.35
C ILE A 141 0.85 13.39 2.88
N GLU A 142 2.08 13.24 2.38
CA GLU A 142 2.45 13.47 0.97
C GLU A 142 1.60 12.65 -0.03
N PHE A 143 1.02 11.54 0.43
CA PHE A 143 0.18 10.65 -0.35
C PHE A 143 -1.27 10.59 0.17
N GLY A 144 -1.71 11.61 0.92
CA GLY A 144 -3.06 11.68 1.49
C GLY A 144 -3.40 10.52 2.42
N LYS A 145 -2.40 10.03 3.17
CA LYS A 145 -2.55 8.96 4.16
C LYS A 145 -2.41 9.53 5.58
N TYR A 146 -3.54 9.63 6.27
CA TYR A 146 -3.61 10.13 7.65
C TYR A 146 -3.89 8.97 8.61
N TYR A 147 -3.41 9.10 9.86
CA TYR A 147 -3.73 8.13 10.90
C TYR A 147 -5.24 8.13 11.16
N GLY A 148 -5.85 6.95 11.21
CA GLY A 148 -7.28 6.77 11.43
C GLY A 148 -8.16 6.99 10.21
N SER A 149 -7.59 7.34 9.05
CA SER A 149 -8.36 7.46 7.81
C SER A 149 -8.97 6.12 7.38
N TYR A 150 -10.20 6.15 6.88
CA TYR A 150 -10.85 5.01 6.25
C TYR A 150 -10.20 4.70 4.91
N THR A 151 -9.97 3.42 4.67
CA THR A 151 -9.32 2.95 3.47
C THR A 151 -9.86 1.59 3.02
N ILE A 152 -9.68 1.29 1.75
CA ILE A 152 -9.75 -0.07 1.21
C ILE A 152 -8.35 -0.71 1.33
N PRO A 153 -8.22 -2.04 1.39
CA PRO A 153 -6.89 -2.67 1.40
C PRO A 153 -6.04 -2.22 0.22
N MET A 154 -4.92 -1.54 0.49
CA MET A 154 -4.06 -0.93 -0.52
C MET A 154 -2.63 -0.67 -0.04
N GLY A 155 -1.66 -0.90 -0.92
CA GLY A 155 -0.25 -0.72 -0.60
C GLY A 155 0.67 -0.69 -1.81
N TYR A 156 1.97 -0.55 -1.55
CA TYR A 156 2.98 -0.53 -2.61
C TYR A 156 3.16 -1.90 -3.25
N ALA A 157 3.45 -1.88 -4.55
CA ALA A 157 3.74 -3.04 -5.36
C ALA A 157 5.22 -3.09 -5.80
N LYS A 158 5.73 -4.28 -6.09
CA LYS A 158 7.10 -4.46 -6.60
C LYS A 158 7.08 -4.44 -8.13
N LYS A 159 7.88 -3.57 -8.76
CA LYS A 159 8.01 -3.57 -10.22
C LYS A 159 8.55 -4.93 -10.69
N GLY A 160 7.87 -5.53 -11.67
CA GLY A 160 8.20 -6.86 -12.19
C GLY A 160 7.62 -8.05 -11.40
N SER A 161 6.96 -7.83 -10.27
CA SER A 161 6.17 -8.89 -9.61
C SER A 161 4.90 -9.21 -10.38
N SER A 162 4.42 -10.46 -10.26
CA SER A 162 3.16 -10.85 -10.87
C SER A 162 1.96 -10.12 -10.23
N ARG A 163 0.82 -10.12 -10.93
CA ARG A 163 -0.43 -9.54 -10.40
C ARG A 163 -0.88 -10.29 -9.15
N SER A 164 -0.86 -11.61 -9.20
CA SER A 164 -1.17 -12.50 -8.07
C SER A 164 -0.29 -12.24 -6.86
N GLU A 165 1.01 -12.03 -7.01
CA GLU A 165 1.92 -11.66 -5.91
C GLU A 165 1.53 -10.33 -5.26
N ASN A 166 1.19 -9.32 -6.07
CA ASN A 166 0.82 -8.00 -5.53
C ASN A 166 -0.51 -8.05 -4.77
N VAL A 167 -1.52 -8.77 -5.29
CA VAL A 167 -2.79 -8.99 -4.58
C VAL A 167 -2.57 -9.79 -3.31
N ARG A 168 -1.80 -10.88 -3.38
CA ARG A 168 -1.43 -11.71 -2.22
C ARG A 168 -0.80 -10.88 -1.13
N ARG A 169 0.12 -9.97 -1.47
CA ARG A 169 0.76 -9.08 -0.49
C ARG A 169 -0.27 -8.27 0.29
N ILE A 170 -1.24 -7.65 -0.40
CA ILE A 170 -2.27 -6.83 0.25
C ILE A 170 -3.14 -7.71 1.16
N LEU A 171 -3.59 -8.86 0.67
CA LEU A 171 -4.38 -9.80 1.48
C LEU A 171 -3.62 -10.25 2.74
N GLN A 172 -2.33 -10.56 2.62
CA GLN A 172 -1.51 -11.00 3.74
C GLN A 172 -1.29 -9.91 4.80
N GLN A 173 -1.07 -8.66 4.37
CA GLN A 173 -0.69 -7.57 5.27
C GLN A 173 -1.89 -6.80 5.84
N GLU A 174 -3.00 -6.77 5.10
CA GLU A 174 -4.10 -5.83 5.36
C GLU A 174 -5.47 -6.49 5.49
N VAL A 175 -5.59 -7.82 5.33
CA VAL A 175 -6.89 -8.50 5.43
C VAL A 175 -6.82 -9.79 6.26
N PHE A 176 -5.82 -10.63 6.04
CA PHE A 176 -5.77 -12.00 6.59
C PHE A 176 -4.48 -12.30 7.36
N THR A 177 -3.93 -11.30 8.05
CA THR A 177 -2.64 -11.42 8.76
C THR A 177 -2.57 -12.62 9.71
N ASN A 178 -3.61 -12.87 10.51
CA ASN A 178 -3.63 -14.03 11.41
C ASN A 178 -3.65 -15.36 10.66
N LEU A 179 -4.39 -15.45 9.54
CA LEU A 179 -4.36 -16.66 8.70
C LEU A 179 -2.98 -16.91 8.09
N VAL A 180 -2.21 -15.85 7.81
CA VAL A 180 -0.82 -15.99 7.37
C VAL A 180 0.06 -16.51 8.50
N VAL A 181 -0.04 -15.92 9.69
CA VAL A 181 0.71 -16.36 10.88
C VAL A 181 0.38 -17.82 11.22
N ASP A 182 -0.88 -18.24 11.05
CA ASP A 182 -1.30 -19.62 11.28
C ASP A 182 -1.07 -20.56 10.10
N LYS A 183 -0.48 -20.07 8.99
CA LYS A 183 -0.24 -20.85 7.76
C LYS A 183 -1.52 -21.48 7.17
N LYS A 184 -2.64 -20.75 7.26
CA LYS A 184 -3.99 -21.15 6.83
C LYS A 184 -4.57 -20.25 5.73
N LEU A 185 -3.77 -19.33 5.16
CA LEU A 185 -4.25 -18.48 4.07
C LEU A 185 -4.58 -19.35 2.84
N PRO A 186 -5.83 -19.34 2.34
CA PRO A 186 -6.22 -20.16 1.19
C PRO A 186 -5.54 -19.74 -0.12
N GLU A 187 -5.27 -20.71 -0.99
CA GLU A 187 -4.65 -20.47 -2.29
C GLU A 187 -5.63 -19.95 -3.37
N PHE A 188 -6.94 -20.11 -3.20
CA PHE A 188 -7.90 -19.69 -4.24
C PHE A 188 -7.91 -18.17 -4.48
N PHE A 189 -7.40 -17.37 -3.54
CA PHE A 189 -7.17 -15.94 -3.71
C PHE A 189 -6.11 -15.61 -4.77
N LEU A 190 -5.40 -16.61 -5.30
CA LEU A 190 -4.17 -16.47 -6.06
C LEU A 190 -4.30 -16.83 -7.54
N LYS A 191 -5.52 -16.92 -8.09
CA LYS A 191 -5.70 -17.23 -9.52
C LYS A 191 -5.03 -16.14 -10.38
N ASP A 192 -4.12 -16.54 -11.27
CA ASP A 192 -3.31 -15.65 -12.13
C ASP A 192 -4.12 -14.86 -13.16
N GLU A 193 -5.41 -15.14 -13.30
CA GLU A 193 -6.33 -14.48 -14.23
C GLU A 193 -6.82 -13.11 -13.75
N MET A 194 -6.51 -12.71 -12.51
CA MET A 194 -6.94 -11.40 -12.01
C MET A 194 -6.35 -10.25 -12.83
N CYS A 195 -7.23 -9.51 -13.48
CA CYS A 195 -6.91 -8.30 -14.21
C CYS A 195 -7.41 -7.09 -13.43
N PRO A 196 -6.63 -5.99 -13.37
CA PRO A 196 -7.13 -4.77 -12.76
C PRO A 196 -8.28 -4.23 -13.61
N PHE A 197 -9.35 -3.77 -12.96
CA PHE A 197 -10.44 -3.08 -13.67
C PHE A 197 -10.12 -1.59 -13.85
N MET A 198 -9.12 -1.07 -13.13
CA MET A 198 -8.75 0.34 -13.13
C MET A 198 -7.26 0.53 -12.81
N TYR A 199 -6.68 1.56 -13.41
CA TYR A 199 -5.42 2.16 -13.01
C TYR A 199 -5.69 3.57 -12.49
N LEU A 200 -5.15 3.86 -11.31
CA LEU A 200 -5.27 5.14 -10.64
C LEU A 200 -3.89 5.74 -10.42
N ASP A 201 -3.64 6.93 -10.94
CA ASP A 201 -2.41 7.67 -10.65
C ASP A 201 -2.63 8.56 -9.41
N VAL A 202 -1.90 8.27 -8.33
CA VAL A 202 -1.86 9.01 -7.06
C VAL A 202 -0.45 9.55 -6.85
N ALA A 203 -0.26 10.86 -6.94
CA ALA A 203 1.05 11.52 -6.93
C ALA A 203 2.07 10.81 -7.86
N ASP A 204 3.19 10.28 -7.34
CA ASP A 204 4.21 9.55 -8.11
C ASP A 204 3.95 8.03 -8.25
N VAL A 205 2.75 7.54 -7.91
CA VAL A 205 2.38 6.13 -7.84
C VAL A 205 1.25 5.78 -8.81
N ARG A 206 1.47 4.77 -9.67
CA ARG A 206 0.40 4.12 -10.44
C ARG A 206 -0.15 2.91 -9.73
N VAL A 207 -1.37 3.01 -9.24
CA VAL A 207 -2.08 1.97 -8.50
C VAL A 207 -2.89 1.11 -9.45
N SER A 208 -2.66 -0.20 -9.44
CA SER A 208 -3.55 -1.16 -10.10
C SER A 208 -4.66 -1.57 -9.14
N VAL A 209 -5.92 -1.38 -9.52
CA VAL A 209 -7.09 -1.65 -8.68
C VAL A 209 -7.80 -2.91 -9.17
N TYR A 210 -7.98 -3.87 -8.26
CA TYR A 210 -8.61 -5.16 -8.54
C TYR A 210 -9.92 -5.29 -7.79
N SER A 211 -10.87 -6.05 -8.36
CA SER A 211 -12.09 -6.44 -7.66
C SER A 211 -11.96 -7.89 -7.21
N LEU A 212 -12.34 -8.16 -5.96
CA LEU A 212 -12.30 -9.49 -5.36
C LEU A 212 -13.57 -9.73 -4.56
N GLN A 213 -14.42 -10.64 -5.05
CA GLN A 213 -15.54 -11.15 -4.28
C GLN A 213 -15.06 -12.28 -3.37
N LEU A 214 -15.32 -12.16 -2.07
CA LEU A 214 -15.00 -13.21 -1.11
C LEU A 214 -16.01 -14.36 -1.21
N PRO A 215 -15.58 -15.61 -0.98
CA PRO A 215 -16.52 -16.72 -0.80
C PRO A 215 -17.21 -16.62 0.58
N PRO A 216 -18.30 -17.37 0.81
CA PRO A 216 -19.12 -17.25 2.02
C PRO A 216 -18.32 -17.36 3.32
N GLU A 217 -17.39 -18.31 3.40
CA GLU A 217 -16.60 -18.63 4.59
C GLU A 217 -15.62 -17.52 5.02
N PHE A 218 -15.28 -16.60 4.10
CA PHE A 218 -14.40 -15.45 4.35
C PHE A 218 -15.14 -14.11 4.32
N SER A 219 -16.47 -14.11 4.13
CA SER A 219 -17.28 -12.89 3.99
C SER A 219 -17.67 -12.24 5.32
N SER A 220 -17.15 -12.73 6.45
CA SER A 220 -17.44 -12.21 7.79
C SER A 220 -16.25 -11.44 8.35
N THR A 221 -16.52 -10.30 9.01
CA THR A 221 -15.49 -9.38 9.48
C THR A 221 -14.62 -9.93 10.61
N ASP A 222 -15.08 -10.96 11.34
CA ASP A 222 -14.28 -11.68 12.35
C ASP A 222 -13.08 -12.43 11.76
N LYS A 223 -13.08 -12.67 10.45
CA LYS A 223 -11.96 -13.30 9.74
C LYS A 223 -10.85 -12.32 9.38
N PHE A 224 -11.11 -11.01 9.49
CA PHE A 224 -10.15 -10.01 9.07
C PHE A 224 -9.21 -9.61 10.20
N SER A 225 -7.93 -9.47 9.85
CA SER A 225 -6.86 -9.16 10.78
C SER A 225 -5.72 -8.45 10.07
N SER A 226 -5.18 -7.42 10.73
CA SER A 226 -4.01 -6.68 10.28
C SER A 226 -3.36 -5.94 11.45
N TYR A 227 -2.05 -5.70 11.34
CA TYR A 227 -1.35 -4.74 12.22
C TYR A 227 -1.44 -3.30 11.72
N LYS A 228 -1.98 -3.08 10.50
CA LYS A 228 -2.07 -1.78 9.83
C LYS A 228 -3.49 -1.26 9.76
N LEU A 229 -4.48 -2.15 9.65
CA LEU A 229 -5.89 -1.80 9.53
C LEU A 229 -6.69 -2.34 10.73
N ARG A 230 -7.73 -1.60 11.15
CA ARG A 230 -8.65 -1.96 12.24
C ARG A 230 -10.09 -1.58 11.91
N ASP A 231 -11.03 -2.06 12.73
CA ASP A 231 -12.46 -1.73 12.63
C ASP A 231 -13.02 -2.02 11.23
N TYR A 232 -12.84 -3.25 10.74
CA TYR A 232 -13.32 -3.65 9.42
C TYR A 232 -14.85 -3.64 9.35
N GLU A 233 -15.38 -3.05 8.27
CA GLU A 233 -16.80 -3.05 7.98
C GLU A 233 -17.07 -3.15 6.47
N PHE A 234 -18.21 -3.77 6.13
CA PHE A 234 -18.73 -3.78 4.78
C PHE A 234 -19.74 -2.65 4.62
N VAL A 235 -19.43 -1.70 3.75
CA VAL A 235 -20.21 -0.48 3.57
C VAL A 235 -20.70 -0.39 2.15
N ASP A 236 -21.93 0.09 1.98
CA ASP A 236 -22.50 0.33 0.66
C ASP A 236 -21.67 1.35 -0.13
N SER A 237 -21.33 0.99 -1.38
CA SER A 237 -20.43 1.77 -2.23
C SER A 237 -20.98 3.14 -2.58
N GLU A 238 -22.30 3.29 -2.71
CA GLU A 238 -22.92 4.59 -3.00
C GLU A 238 -22.92 5.46 -1.74
N SER A 239 -23.17 4.87 -0.57
CA SER A 239 -23.09 5.53 0.72
C SER A 239 -21.69 6.06 1.05
N LEU A 240 -20.64 5.38 0.58
CA LEU A 240 -19.25 5.85 0.68
C LEU A 240 -19.00 7.14 -0.15
N LEU A 241 -19.76 7.35 -1.22
CA LEU A 241 -19.61 8.52 -2.10
C LEU A 241 -20.52 9.69 -1.70
N SER A 242 -21.55 9.45 -0.89
CA SER A 242 -22.57 10.46 -0.54
C SER A 242 -22.18 11.41 0.60
N GLY A 243 -20.92 11.38 1.06
CA GLY A 243 -20.40 12.28 2.11
C GLY A 243 -20.76 11.88 3.54
N LYS A 244 -21.37 10.69 3.75
CA LYS A 244 -21.62 10.13 5.10
C LYS A 244 -20.32 9.87 5.86
N TYR A 245 -19.26 9.57 5.13
CA TYR A 245 -17.89 9.59 5.63
C TYR A 245 -17.32 10.97 5.28
N ASN A 246 -16.89 11.73 6.29
CA ASN A 246 -16.30 13.05 6.05
C ASN A 246 -15.14 12.89 5.04
N GLU A 247 -15.07 13.73 4.00
CA GLU A 247 -14.11 13.52 2.90
C GLU A 247 -12.67 13.51 3.41
N ASP A 248 -12.38 14.31 4.44
CA ASP A 248 -11.09 14.39 5.13
C ASP A 248 -10.71 13.10 5.89
N LEU A 249 -11.65 12.18 6.09
CA LEU A 249 -11.41 10.89 6.73
C LEU A 249 -11.13 9.78 5.73
N LEU A 250 -11.28 9.98 4.41
CA LEU A 250 -10.96 8.96 3.42
C LEU A 250 -9.51 9.10 2.94
N ARG A 251 -8.78 7.99 2.93
CA ARG A 251 -7.44 7.95 2.34
C ARG A 251 -7.50 8.27 0.84
N ALA A 252 -6.51 8.99 0.33
CA ALA A 252 -6.43 9.32 -1.09
C ALA A 252 -6.53 8.06 -1.97
N GLY A 253 -7.33 8.17 -3.03
CA GLY A 253 -7.58 7.10 -3.99
C GLY A 253 -8.75 6.17 -3.65
N VAL A 254 -9.30 6.22 -2.43
CA VAL A 254 -10.47 5.40 -2.05
C VAL A 254 -11.70 5.80 -2.85
N LYS A 255 -12.03 7.10 -2.87
CA LYS A 255 -13.22 7.65 -3.54
C LYS A 255 -13.22 7.32 -5.03
N GLU A 256 -12.08 7.49 -5.68
CA GLU A 256 -11.88 7.21 -7.10
C GLU A 256 -11.98 5.71 -7.39
N SER A 257 -11.38 4.87 -6.54
CA SER A 257 -11.46 3.41 -6.69
C SER A 257 -12.89 2.89 -6.54
N VAL A 258 -13.65 3.38 -5.56
CA VAL A 258 -15.05 3.00 -5.35
C VAL A 258 -15.93 3.50 -6.50
N LYS A 259 -15.75 4.74 -6.95
CA LYS A 259 -16.46 5.28 -8.12
C LYS A 259 -16.15 4.48 -9.39
N GLY A 260 -14.88 4.13 -9.59
CA GLY A 260 -14.44 3.27 -10.69
C GLY A 260 -15.06 1.89 -10.63
N TYR A 261 -15.19 1.32 -9.44
CA TYR A 261 -15.83 0.03 -9.23
C TYR A 261 -17.33 0.03 -9.55
N ILE A 262 -18.08 1.06 -9.13
CA ILE A 262 -19.50 1.20 -9.50
C ILE A 262 -19.65 1.25 -11.02
N ARG A 263 -18.82 2.06 -11.70
CA ARG A 263 -18.80 2.12 -13.17
C ARG A 263 -18.46 0.76 -13.78
N HIS A 264 -17.49 0.05 -13.21
CA HIS A 264 -17.12 -1.29 -13.65
C HIS A 264 -18.29 -2.28 -13.53
N LEU A 265 -19.03 -2.29 -12.42
CA LEU A 265 -20.22 -3.12 -12.25
C LEU A 265 -21.29 -2.80 -13.29
N ASP A 266 -21.53 -1.53 -13.60
CA ASP A 266 -22.51 -1.14 -14.61
C ASP A 266 -22.10 -1.55 -16.04
N LEU A 267 -20.80 -1.52 -16.35
CA LEU A 267 -20.27 -2.01 -17.62
C LEU A 267 -20.41 -3.54 -17.73
N LEU A 268 -20.16 -4.27 -16.65
CA LEU A 268 -20.37 -5.72 -16.58
C LEU A 268 -21.85 -6.09 -16.78
N LYS A 269 -22.77 -5.37 -16.12
CA LYS A 269 -24.23 -5.56 -16.32
C LYS A 269 -24.64 -5.38 -17.78
N ARG A 270 -24.00 -4.44 -18.48
CA ARG A 270 -24.22 -4.16 -19.91
C ARG A 270 -23.47 -5.11 -20.85
N LYS A 271 -22.70 -6.08 -20.31
CA LYS A 271 -21.86 -7.03 -21.05
C LYS A 271 -20.86 -6.35 -22.00
N LEU A 272 -20.35 -5.19 -21.63
CA LEU A 272 -19.36 -4.46 -22.42
C LEU A 272 -17.96 -4.93 -22.04
N SER A 273 -17.19 -5.40 -23.03
CA SER A 273 -15.75 -5.61 -22.87
C SER A 273 -15.07 -4.25 -22.82
N VAL A 274 -14.31 -3.98 -21.77
CA VAL A 274 -13.68 -2.69 -21.56
C VAL A 274 -12.24 -2.86 -21.10
N ASN A 275 -11.37 -2.05 -21.68
CA ASN A 275 -10.04 -1.85 -21.13
C ASN A 275 -10.14 -1.31 -19.70
N PRO A 276 -9.14 -1.57 -18.84
CA PRO A 276 -9.12 -1.03 -17.49
C PRO A 276 -9.26 0.50 -17.52
N LEU A 277 -10.13 1.03 -16.66
CA LEU A 277 -10.36 2.47 -16.51
C LEU A 277 -9.04 3.17 -16.17
N GLN A 278 -8.84 4.38 -16.68
CA GLN A 278 -7.67 5.21 -16.38
C GLN A 278 -8.15 6.47 -15.67
N GLU A 279 -7.72 6.67 -14.43
CA GLU A 279 -8.15 7.82 -13.62
C GLU A 279 -6.94 8.46 -12.93
N LYS A 280 -7.04 9.76 -12.67
CA LYS A 280 -6.09 10.52 -11.85
C LYS A 280 -6.75 10.87 -10.52
N SER A 281 -6.00 10.77 -9.43
CA SER A 281 -6.53 11.08 -8.12
C SER A 281 -6.88 12.56 -7.96
N ILE A 282 -7.88 12.84 -7.13
CA ILE A 282 -8.26 14.18 -6.67
C ILE A 282 -7.05 14.85 -5.99
N LEU A 283 -6.27 14.09 -5.21
CA LEU A 283 -5.05 14.56 -4.57
C LEU A 283 -4.06 15.17 -5.59
N ASN A 284 -3.97 14.63 -6.80
CA ASN A 284 -3.07 15.19 -7.82
C ASN A 284 -3.49 16.59 -8.26
N LYS A 285 -4.80 16.89 -8.24
CA LYS A 285 -5.31 18.23 -8.53
C LYS A 285 -4.97 19.17 -7.39
N GLU A 286 -5.18 18.73 -6.15
CA GLU A 286 -4.83 19.49 -4.94
C GLU A 286 -3.34 19.84 -4.93
N LEU A 287 -2.47 18.85 -5.14
CA LEU A 287 -1.02 19.03 -5.24
C LEU A 287 -0.61 19.97 -6.38
N ALA A 288 -1.35 20.01 -7.48
CA ALA A 288 -1.09 20.94 -8.58
C ALA A 288 -1.54 22.38 -8.28
N THR A 289 -2.49 22.56 -7.36
CA THR A 289 -3.02 23.86 -6.94
C THR A 289 -2.32 24.47 -5.73
N VAL A 290 -1.49 23.69 -5.01
CA VAL A 290 -0.64 24.25 -3.95
C VAL A 290 0.38 25.19 -4.60
N THR A 291 0.05 26.48 -4.61
CA THR A 291 1.02 27.54 -4.79
C THR A 291 2.02 27.42 -3.66
N ILE A 292 3.30 27.22 -4.00
CA ILE A 292 4.38 27.33 -3.05
C ILE A 292 4.36 28.79 -2.59
N ASP A 293 3.83 29.06 -1.39
CA ASP A 293 4.04 30.34 -0.73
C ASP A 293 5.54 30.42 -0.46
N VAL A 294 6.20 31.18 -1.33
CA VAL A 294 7.61 31.43 -1.24
C VAL A 294 7.80 32.45 -0.11
N GLU A 295 8.31 32.01 1.03
CA GLU A 295 8.93 32.94 1.99
C GLU A 295 10.00 33.75 1.23
N THR A 296 9.75 35.05 1.11
CA THR A 296 10.65 36.07 0.54
C THR A 296 11.81 36.37 1.48
#